data_AF-A1ATY3-F1
#
_entry.id   AF-A1ATY3-F1
#
_cell.length_a   1.000
_cell.length_b   1.000
_cell.length_c   1.000
_cell.angle_alpha   90.00
_cell.angle_beta   90.00
_cell.angle_gamma   90.00
#
_symmetry.space_group_name_H-M   'P 1'
#
loop_
_entity.id
_entity.type
_entity.pdbx_description
1 polymer ?
#
loop_
_entity_poly.entity_id
_entity_poly.type
_entity_poly.pdbx_seq_one_letter_code
_entity_poly.pdbx_strand_id
1 'polypeptide(L)'
;MKVIRKFKPSMPDPAAFPTYPKIRQVKAMPVGRRKQVKTHMSDEAEKRYVVDQGGLPELYPTHLHEAKFWEALGRTVATFGFLEEILGKAIFSFTATKPYREDEIEEAYAKWFPTLEHAFTDQLGNLIKSYDKAVREHPSTTISNLDELLHDLHEVSKIRNVLCHGSWRSPDAAGASIPFFVNCQKKVFKTAVDINFLNQVQRHTVGLVCAVVDSVTHMGWQFPGSCGPGKSIS
;
A
#
# COMPACT_ATOMS: atom_id res chain seq x y z
N MET A 1 -2.91 28.35 8.66
CA MET A 1 -3.18 26.91 8.40
C MET A 1 -3.69 26.27 9.68
N LYS A 2 -4.82 25.56 9.65
CA LYS A 2 -5.52 25.05 10.84
C LYS A 2 -4.83 23.82 11.42
N VAL A 3 -4.59 23.88 12.73
CA VAL A 3 -4.05 22.84 13.61
C VAL A 3 -4.94 21.59 13.58
N ILE A 4 -4.39 20.46 13.17
CA ILE A 4 -5.02 19.14 13.27
C ILE A 4 -5.05 18.72 14.75
N ARG A 5 -6.25 18.41 15.27
CA ARG A 5 -6.47 18.03 16.67
C ARG A 5 -5.78 16.70 17.00
N LYS A 6 -5.10 16.65 18.15
CA LYS A 6 -4.51 15.44 18.73
C LYS A 6 -5.59 14.39 19.04
N PHE A 7 -5.38 13.16 18.56
CA PHE A 7 -6.24 11.99 18.75
C PHE A 7 -5.87 11.25 20.06
N LYS A 8 -6.86 10.88 20.87
CA LYS A 8 -6.73 9.96 22.02
C LYS A 8 -7.78 8.84 21.87
N PRO A 9 -7.39 7.54 21.83
CA PRO A 9 -8.34 6.45 21.65
C PRO A 9 -8.86 5.91 22.98
N SER A 10 -10.17 5.68 23.07
CA SER A 10 -10.80 4.76 24.01
C SER A 10 -10.71 3.32 23.48
N MET A 11 -10.57 2.34 24.38
CA MET A 11 -10.53 0.91 24.04
C MET A 11 -11.92 0.43 23.60
N PRO A 12 -12.06 -0.34 22.50
CA PRO A 12 -13.32 -0.97 22.16
C PRO A 12 -13.53 -2.29 22.92
N ASP A 13 -14.80 -2.66 23.03
CA ASP A 13 -15.34 -3.85 23.69
C ASP A 13 -14.86 -5.16 23.02
N PRO A 14 -14.36 -6.15 23.78
CA PRO A 14 -13.94 -7.46 23.27
C PRO A 14 -15.04 -8.31 22.62
N ALA A 15 -16.32 -7.90 22.65
CA ALA A 15 -17.43 -8.62 22.00
C ALA A 15 -17.51 -8.46 20.46
N ALA A 16 -16.67 -7.65 19.83
CA ALA A 16 -16.75 -7.32 18.39
C ALA A 16 -16.07 -8.33 17.43
N PHE A 17 -16.00 -9.62 17.79
CA PHE A 17 -15.48 -10.64 16.87
C PHE A 17 -16.58 -11.08 15.89
N PRO A 18 -16.34 -11.08 14.57
CA PRO A 18 -17.30 -11.62 13.61
C PRO A 18 -17.52 -13.11 13.88
N THR A 19 -18.77 -13.55 13.80
CA THR A 19 -19.11 -14.98 13.87
C THR A 19 -18.51 -15.68 12.66
N TYR A 20 -17.55 -16.58 12.91
CA TYR A 20 -16.94 -17.42 11.90
C TYR A 20 -17.98 -18.32 11.22
N PRO A 21 -17.74 -18.75 9.96
CA PRO A 21 -18.66 -19.65 9.26
C PRO A 21 -18.88 -20.95 10.03
N LYS A 22 -20.08 -21.52 9.91
CA LYS A 22 -20.45 -22.77 10.59
C LYS A 22 -19.54 -23.91 10.12
N ILE A 23 -18.75 -24.43 11.04
CA ILE A 23 -17.83 -25.53 10.82
C ILE A 23 -18.62 -26.86 10.92
N ARG A 24 -18.58 -27.71 9.87
CA ARG A 24 -19.25 -29.03 9.88
C ARG A 24 -18.25 -30.14 10.22
N GLN A 25 -18.66 -31.10 11.05
CA GLN A 25 -17.85 -32.31 11.31
C GLN A 25 -17.68 -33.12 10.03
N VAL A 26 -16.46 -33.58 9.78
CA VAL A 26 -16.21 -34.60 8.75
C VAL A 26 -15.73 -35.88 9.41
N LYS A 27 -16.21 -37.02 8.92
CA LYS A 27 -15.62 -38.32 9.29
C LYS A 27 -14.17 -38.34 8.83
N ALA A 28 -13.26 -38.79 9.70
CA ALA A 28 -11.85 -38.93 9.37
C ALA A 28 -11.68 -39.81 8.12
N MET A 29 -11.06 -39.26 7.07
CA MET A 29 -10.59 -40.08 5.93
C MET A 29 -9.29 -40.80 6.34
N PRO A 30 -9.10 -42.07 5.98
CA PRO A 30 -7.92 -42.82 6.37
C PRO A 30 -6.67 -42.22 5.71
N VAL A 31 -5.75 -41.74 6.53
CA VAL A 31 -4.44 -41.25 6.10
C VAL A 31 -3.52 -42.45 5.87
N GLY A 32 -2.92 -42.54 4.69
CA GLY A 32 -1.96 -43.59 4.34
C GLY A 32 -0.79 -43.69 5.34
N ARG A 33 -0.39 -44.94 5.66
CA ARG A 33 0.64 -45.30 6.64
C ARG A 33 1.92 -44.46 6.52
N ARG A 34 2.21 -43.65 7.54
CA ARG A 34 3.58 -43.27 7.92
C ARG A 34 3.92 -43.97 9.25
N LYS A 35 5.16 -44.49 9.32
CA LYS A 35 5.67 -45.32 10.42
C LYS A 35 5.52 -44.63 11.77
N GLN A 36 5.00 -45.38 12.75
CA GLN A 36 4.72 -44.92 14.11
C GLN A 36 6.02 -44.64 14.90
N VAL A 37 6.13 -43.42 15.43
CA VAL A 37 6.91 -43.15 16.65
C VAL A 37 5.93 -43.31 17.81
N LYS A 38 6.22 -44.22 18.74
CA LYS A 38 5.35 -44.48 19.90
C LYS A 38 5.42 -43.29 20.87
N THR A 39 4.35 -42.52 20.94
CA THR A 39 4.04 -41.67 22.08
C THR A 39 2.72 -42.15 22.67
N HIS A 40 2.73 -42.45 23.97
CA HIS A 40 1.54 -42.82 24.72
C HIS A 40 0.74 -41.53 24.99
N MET A 41 -0.22 -41.24 24.12
CA MET A 41 -1.30 -40.29 24.37
C MET A 41 -2.61 -41.02 24.08
N SER A 42 -3.58 -40.86 24.95
CA SER A 42 -4.93 -41.44 24.85
C SER A 42 -5.54 -41.24 23.45
N ASP A 43 -5.89 -42.34 22.78
CA ASP A 43 -6.54 -42.41 21.46
C ASP A 43 -8.02 -41.97 21.52
N GLU A 44 -8.30 -40.72 21.91
CA GLU A 44 -9.51 -40.08 21.38
C GLU A 44 -9.19 -39.60 19.97
N ALA A 45 -9.74 -40.28 18.96
CA ALA A 45 -9.60 -39.87 17.57
C ALA A 45 -10.02 -38.39 17.43
N GLU A 46 -9.03 -37.53 17.13
CA GLU A 46 -9.27 -36.08 17.03
C GLU A 46 -10.41 -35.80 16.05
N LYS A 47 -11.49 -35.20 16.56
CA LYS A 47 -12.63 -34.79 15.73
C LYS A 47 -12.15 -33.69 14.77
N ARG A 48 -12.23 -33.99 13.48
CA ARG A 48 -11.86 -33.06 12.39
C ARG A 48 -13.11 -32.46 11.76
N TYR A 49 -12.96 -31.25 11.26
CA TYR A 49 -14.05 -30.48 10.70
C TYR A 49 -13.61 -29.77 9.43
N VAL A 50 -14.56 -29.52 8.52
CA VAL A 50 -14.36 -28.78 7.28
C VAL A 50 -15.40 -27.66 7.20
N VAL A 51 -14.99 -26.54 6.59
CA VAL A 51 -15.89 -25.40 6.34
C VAL A 51 -16.91 -25.79 5.28
N ASP A 52 -18.19 -25.53 5.56
CA ASP A 52 -19.26 -25.67 4.58
C ASP A 52 -19.24 -24.48 3.60
N GLN A 53 -18.49 -24.63 2.51
CA GLN A 53 -18.34 -23.56 1.52
C GLN A 53 -19.67 -23.21 0.83
N GLY A 54 -20.57 -24.18 0.65
CA GLY A 54 -21.89 -23.95 0.05
C GLY A 54 -22.87 -23.21 0.97
N GLY A 55 -22.56 -23.13 2.27
CA GLY A 55 -23.33 -22.37 3.25
C GLY A 55 -22.81 -20.95 3.49
N LEU A 56 -21.79 -20.51 2.74
CA LEU A 56 -21.25 -19.16 2.87
C LEU A 56 -22.15 -18.12 2.19
N PRO A 57 -22.25 -16.90 2.74
CA PRO A 57 -22.91 -15.80 2.06
C PRO A 57 -22.31 -15.51 0.69
N GLU A 58 -23.13 -14.99 -0.21
CA GLU A 58 -22.65 -14.44 -1.48
C GLU A 58 -21.60 -13.36 -1.21
N LEU A 59 -20.52 -13.33 -2.00
CA LEU A 59 -19.37 -12.42 -1.80
C LEU A 59 -18.63 -12.61 -0.46
N TYR A 60 -18.66 -13.78 0.16
CA TYR A 60 -17.76 -14.06 1.29
C TYR A 60 -16.28 -13.89 0.88
N PRO A 61 -15.42 -13.20 1.68
CA PRO A 61 -15.68 -12.59 2.99
C PRO A 61 -16.08 -11.11 2.96
N THR A 62 -16.22 -10.48 1.78
CA THR A 62 -16.48 -9.04 1.62
C THR A 62 -17.94 -8.62 1.81
N HIS A 63 -18.87 -9.58 1.88
CA HIS A 63 -20.30 -9.40 2.13
C HIS A 63 -20.70 -8.53 3.35
N LEU A 64 -19.78 -8.32 4.31
CA LEU A 64 -20.03 -7.54 5.53
C LEU A 64 -20.08 -6.04 5.29
N HIS A 65 -19.58 -5.57 4.14
CA HIS A 65 -19.58 -4.15 3.76
C HIS A 65 -20.43 -3.95 2.52
N GLU A 66 -21.05 -2.77 2.44
CA GLU A 66 -21.75 -2.36 1.23
C GLU A 66 -20.80 -2.20 0.03
N ALA A 67 -21.29 -2.45 -1.18
CA ALA A 67 -20.50 -2.35 -2.41
C ALA A 67 -19.78 -0.99 -2.57
N LYS A 68 -20.41 0.10 -2.16
CA LYS A 68 -19.83 1.46 -2.21
C LYS A 68 -18.56 1.62 -1.37
N PHE A 69 -18.43 0.85 -0.27
CA PHE A 69 -17.20 0.84 0.52
C PHE A 69 -16.05 0.20 -0.26
N TRP A 70 -16.31 -0.95 -0.89
CA TRP A 70 -15.33 -1.65 -1.71
C TRP A 70 -14.93 -0.86 -2.96
N GLU A 71 -15.88 -0.15 -3.57
CA GLU A 71 -15.58 0.75 -4.67
C GLU A 71 -14.64 1.88 -4.23
N ALA A 72 -14.96 2.57 -3.11
CA ALA A 72 -14.11 3.63 -2.57
C ALA A 72 -12.71 3.11 -2.20
N LEU A 73 -12.63 1.93 -1.58
CA LEU A 73 -11.36 1.29 -1.24
C LEU A 73 -10.56 0.96 -2.49
N GLY A 74 -11.19 0.33 -3.48
CA GLY A 74 -10.56 -0.04 -4.75
C GLY A 74 -10.03 1.17 -5.52
N ARG A 75 -10.81 2.25 -5.62
CA ARG A 75 -10.38 3.52 -6.23
C ARG A 75 -9.19 4.14 -5.49
N THR A 76 -9.21 4.11 -4.17
CA THR A 76 -8.10 4.61 -3.34
C THR A 76 -6.83 3.78 -3.55
N VAL A 77 -6.94 2.44 -3.54
CA VAL A 77 -5.82 1.52 -3.79
C VAL A 77 -5.26 1.69 -5.21
N ALA A 78 -6.12 1.80 -6.22
CA ALA A 78 -5.70 2.05 -7.60
C ALA A 78 -4.95 3.39 -7.75
N THR A 79 -5.35 4.41 -6.99
CA THR A 79 -4.66 5.72 -6.99
C THR A 79 -3.25 5.60 -6.41
N PHE A 80 -3.00 4.70 -5.44
CA PHE A 80 -1.63 4.41 -5.00
C PHE A 80 -0.79 3.73 -6.08
N GLY A 81 -1.36 2.79 -6.84
CA GLY A 81 -0.67 2.17 -7.98
C GLY A 81 -0.28 3.21 -9.03
N PHE A 82 -1.15 4.19 -9.29
CA PHE A 82 -0.81 5.31 -10.17
C PHE A 82 0.31 6.20 -9.59
N LEU A 83 0.30 6.48 -8.28
CA LEU A 83 1.40 7.21 -7.64
C LEU A 83 2.74 6.46 -7.75
N GLU A 84 2.74 5.14 -7.59
CA GLU A 84 3.93 4.29 -7.78
C GLU A 84 4.49 4.45 -9.20
N GLU A 85 3.64 4.38 -10.23
CA GLU A 85 4.03 4.62 -11.63
C GLU A 85 4.62 6.03 -11.84
N ILE A 86 3.98 7.05 -11.28
CA ILE A 86 4.38 8.45 -11.41
C ILE A 86 5.73 8.70 -10.73
N LEU A 87 5.98 8.09 -9.57
CA LEU A 87 7.30 8.12 -8.92
C LEU A 87 8.37 7.47 -9.80
N GLY A 88 8.07 6.32 -10.42
CA GLY A 88 9.00 5.66 -11.34
C GLY A 88 9.39 6.55 -12.53
N LYS A 89 8.40 7.23 -13.14
CA LYS A 89 8.62 8.20 -14.23
C LYS A 89 9.41 9.43 -13.76
N ALA A 90 9.18 9.91 -12.55
CA ALA A 90 9.94 11.01 -12.00
C ALA A 90 11.40 10.62 -11.74
N ILE A 91 11.63 9.43 -11.15
CA ILE A 91 12.99 8.87 -10.97
C ILE A 91 13.72 8.83 -12.31
N PHE A 92 13.09 8.25 -13.35
CA PHE A 92 13.66 8.25 -14.69
C PHE A 92 14.03 9.67 -15.16
N SER A 93 13.15 10.64 -14.94
CA SER A 93 13.38 12.03 -15.36
C SER A 93 14.62 12.62 -14.68
N PHE A 94 14.71 12.56 -13.35
CA PHE A 94 15.86 13.09 -12.62
C PHE A 94 17.15 12.34 -12.91
N THR A 95 17.09 11.03 -13.15
CA THR A 95 18.26 10.25 -13.53
C THR A 95 18.73 10.61 -14.94
N ALA A 96 17.82 10.70 -15.90
CA ALA A 96 18.14 10.95 -17.31
C ALA A 96 18.61 12.39 -17.58
N THR A 97 18.11 13.38 -16.83
CA THR A 97 18.48 14.80 -17.04
C THR A 97 19.66 15.23 -16.18
N LYS A 98 20.20 14.35 -15.33
CA LYS A 98 21.38 14.65 -14.51
C LYS A 98 22.59 14.83 -15.44
N PRO A 99 23.29 15.98 -15.38
CA PRO A 99 24.51 16.18 -16.15
C PRO A 99 25.65 15.33 -15.56
N TYR A 100 26.45 14.73 -16.43
CA TYR A 100 27.65 13.96 -16.07
C TYR A 100 28.88 14.54 -16.77
N ARG A 101 30.03 14.43 -16.13
CA ARG A 101 31.32 14.68 -16.80
C ARG A 101 31.66 13.49 -17.68
N GLU A 102 32.45 13.71 -18.73
CA GLU A 102 32.79 12.67 -19.72
C GLU A 102 33.46 11.43 -19.08
N ASP A 103 34.28 11.65 -18.05
CA ASP A 103 34.95 10.62 -17.27
C ASP A 103 34.02 9.82 -16.33
N GLU A 104 32.79 10.29 -16.12
CA GLU A 104 31.80 9.68 -15.23
C GLU A 104 30.66 8.95 -15.98
N ILE A 105 30.59 9.11 -17.32
CA ILE A 105 29.47 8.61 -18.14
C ILE A 105 29.33 7.10 -18.05
N GLU A 106 30.41 6.35 -18.22
CA GLU A 106 30.37 4.88 -18.22
C GLU A 106 29.90 4.32 -16.87
N GLU A 107 30.41 4.89 -15.76
CA GLU A 107 30.00 4.48 -14.42
C GLU A 107 28.53 4.85 -14.13
N ALA A 108 28.11 6.04 -14.58
CA ALA A 108 26.73 6.49 -14.45
C ALA A 108 25.76 5.60 -15.24
N TYR A 109 26.10 5.28 -16.49
CA TYR A 109 25.29 4.44 -17.36
C TYR A 109 25.14 3.01 -16.80
N ALA A 110 26.22 2.43 -16.25
CA ALA A 110 26.15 1.14 -15.58
C ALA A 110 25.19 1.13 -14.37
N LYS A 111 25.04 2.28 -13.67
CA LYS A 111 24.12 2.44 -12.53
C LYS A 111 22.68 2.78 -12.96
N TRP A 112 22.48 3.31 -14.16
CA TRP A 112 21.14 3.68 -14.64
C TRP A 112 20.24 2.47 -14.79
N PHE A 113 20.72 1.40 -15.45
CA PHE A 113 19.87 0.23 -15.72
C PHE A 113 19.30 -0.41 -14.44
N PRO A 114 20.10 -0.72 -13.40
CA PRO A 114 19.56 -1.22 -12.13
C PRO A 114 18.61 -0.24 -11.43
N THR A 115 18.88 1.07 -11.52
CA THR A 115 18.01 2.09 -10.91
C THR A 115 16.64 2.11 -11.56
N LEU A 116 16.59 2.02 -12.89
CA LEU A 116 15.34 1.98 -13.65
C LEU A 116 14.60 0.67 -13.43
N GLU A 117 15.29 -0.47 -13.42
CA GLU A 117 14.69 -1.78 -13.11
C GLU A 117 14.04 -1.78 -11.72
N HIS A 118 14.71 -1.23 -10.71
CA HIS A 118 14.13 -1.04 -9.38
C HIS A 118 12.92 -0.10 -9.40
N ALA A 119 12.98 1.01 -10.15
CA ALA A 119 11.85 1.94 -10.29
C ALA A 119 10.58 1.29 -10.90
N PHE A 120 10.71 0.16 -11.60
CA PHE A 120 9.56 -0.60 -12.13
C PHE A 120 9.05 -1.69 -11.19
N THR A 121 9.88 -2.19 -10.30
CA THR A 121 9.59 -3.39 -9.49
C THR A 121 9.33 -3.08 -8.01
N ASP A 122 9.83 -1.94 -7.53
CA ASP A 122 9.70 -1.54 -6.14
C ASP A 122 8.28 -1.10 -5.79
N GLN A 123 7.92 -1.34 -4.52
CA GLN A 123 6.70 -0.82 -3.93
C GLN A 123 6.90 0.62 -3.44
N LEU A 124 5.79 1.34 -3.21
CA LEU A 124 5.77 2.76 -2.84
C LEU A 124 6.86 3.19 -1.84
N GLY A 125 7.07 2.44 -0.76
CA GLY A 125 8.06 2.81 0.26
C GLY A 125 9.52 2.84 -0.22
N ASN A 126 9.90 1.97 -1.16
CA ASN A 126 11.24 1.97 -1.76
C ASN A 126 11.32 3.01 -2.89
N LEU A 127 10.27 3.14 -3.69
CA LEU A 127 10.18 4.18 -4.73
C LEU A 127 10.36 5.59 -4.15
N ILE A 128 9.78 5.88 -2.99
CA ILE A 128 9.97 7.17 -2.32
C ILE A 128 11.45 7.43 -1.98
N LYS A 129 12.19 6.41 -1.54
CA LYS A 129 13.63 6.54 -1.24
C LYS A 129 14.46 6.76 -2.51
N SER A 130 14.14 6.02 -3.56
CA SER A 130 14.80 6.17 -4.86
C SER A 130 14.53 7.54 -5.46
N TYR A 131 13.30 8.03 -5.33
CA TYR A 131 12.90 9.38 -5.73
C TYR A 131 13.64 10.47 -4.93
N ASP A 132 13.65 10.38 -3.60
CA ASP A 132 14.40 11.29 -2.72
C ASP A 132 15.87 11.40 -3.17
N LYS A 133 16.53 10.26 -3.34
CA LYS A 133 17.91 10.19 -3.80
C LYS A 133 18.08 10.84 -5.18
N ALA A 134 17.25 10.50 -6.16
CA ALA A 134 17.35 11.02 -7.52
C ALA A 134 17.20 12.54 -7.57
N VAL A 135 16.25 13.09 -6.81
CA VAL A 135 16.01 14.54 -6.74
C VAL A 135 17.18 15.27 -6.07
N ARG A 136 17.67 14.77 -4.94
CA ARG A 136 18.76 15.43 -4.18
C ARG A 136 20.10 15.38 -4.90
N GLU A 137 20.35 14.32 -5.67
CA GLU A 137 21.58 14.19 -6.45
C GLU A 137 21.56 15.01 -7.75
N HIS A 138 20.42 15.57 -8.14
CA HIS A 138 20.32 16.38 -9.34
C HIS A 138 20.74 17.83 -9.06
N PRO A 139 21.83 18.33 -9.66
CA PRO A 139 22.48 19.59 -9.27
C PRO A 139 21.63 20.84 -9.54
N SER A 140 20.69 20.75 -10.47
CA SER A 140 19.83 21.88 -10.87
C SER A 140 18.42 21.82 -10.25
N THR A 141 18.24 21.05 -9.18
CA THR A 141 16.94 20.93 -8.50
C THR A 141 16.51 22.26 -7.89
N THR A 142 15.32 22.74 -8.27
CA THR A 142 14.72 23.99 -7.79
C THR A 142 13.55 23.78 -6.81
N ILE A 143 13.29 22.53 -6.42
CA ILE A 143 12.14 22.14 -5.59
C ILE A 143 12.35 22.61 -4.15
N SER A 144 11.65 23.66 -3.74
CA SER A 144 11.79 24.27 -2.40
C SER A 144 11.01 23.53 -1.29
N ASN A 145 9.98 22.76 -1.64
CA ASN A 145 9.11 22.04 -0.71
C ASN A 145 9.37 20.51 -0.71
N LEU A 146 10.56 20.08 -1.12
CA LEU A 146 10.89 18.65 -1.25
C LEU A 146 10.71 17.89 0.08
N ASP A 147 11.15 18.46 1.20
CA ASP A 147 11.06 17.80 2.51
C ASP A 147 9.60 17.61 2.96
N GLU A 148 8.71 18.56 2.66
CA GLU A 148 7.27 18.45 2.94
C GLU A 148 6.64 17.36 2.05
N LEU A 149 6.96 17.35 0.76
CA LEU A 149 6.49 16.32 -0.17
C LEU A 149 6.93 14.92 0.27
N LEU A 150 8.20 14.74 0.65
CA LEU A 150 8.72 13.46 1.12
C LEU A 150 8.07 13.02 2.43
N HIS A 151 7.82 13.96 3.34
CA HIS A 151 7.09 13.68 4.57
C HIS A 151 5.69 13.12 4.25
N ASP A 152 4.93 13.79 3.40
CA ASP A 152 3.58 13.38 3.04
C ASP A 152 3.56 12.05 2.28
N LEU A 153 4.51 11.83 1.37
CA LEU A 153 4.70 10.55 0.68
C LEU A 153 4.96 9.40 1.69
N HIS A 154 5.79 9.64 2.70
CA HIS A 154 6.04 8.66 3.74
C HIS A 154 4.81 8.41 4.62
N GLU A 155 4.05 9.43 5.01
CA GLU A 155 2.81 9.24 5.77
C GLU A 155 1.76 8.48 4.96
N VAL A 156 1.57 8.81 3.68
CA VAL A 156 0.60 8.13 2.83
C VAL A 156 0.98 6.66 2.57
N SER A 157 2.28 6.35 2.48
CA SER A 157 2.76 4.97 2.32
C SER A 157 2.35 4.06 3.50
N LYS A 158 2.29 4.61 4.72
CA LYS A 158 1.83 3.86 5.90
C LYS A 158 0.35 3.52 5.77
N ILE A 159 -0.46 4.46 5.28
CA ILE A 159 -1.89 4.26 5.05
C ILE A 159 -2.13 3.26 3.91
N ARG A 160 -1.38 3.37 2.80
CA ARG A 160 -1.42 2.41 1.68
C ARG A 160 -1.28 0.96 2.15
N ASN A 161 -0.32 0.70 3.03
CA ASN A 161 -0.10 -0.64 3.57
C ASN A 161 -1.30 -1.17 4.36
N VAL A 162 -1.94 -0.30 5.16
CA VAL A 162 -3.15 -0.66 5.91
C VAL A 162 -4.29 -0.96 4.94
N LEU A 163 -4.53 -0.08 3.96
CA LEU A 163 -5.67 -0.21 3.04
C LEU A 163 -5.52 -1.40 2.09
N CYS A 164 -4.30 -1.70 1.64
CA CYS A 164 -4.03 -2.79 0.70
C CYS A 164 -3.92 -4.17 1.36
N HIS A 165 -3.47 -4.25 2.62
CA HIS A 165 -3.18 -5.53 3.27
C HIS A 165 -4.01 -5.78 4.54
N GLY A 166 -4.81 -4.80 4.96
CA GLY A 166 -5.67 -4.93 6.14
C GLY A 166 -6.76 -5.97 5.95
N SER A 167 -7.00 -6.76 7.00
CA SER A 167 -8.16 -7.65 7.08
C SER A 167 -9.36 -6.87 7.58
N TRP A 168 -10.29 -6.56 6.68
CA TRP A 168 -11.48 -5.76 6.97
C TRP A 168 -12.48 -6.53 7.84
N ARG A 169 -12.85 -5.91 8.97
CA ARG A 169 -13.85 -6.45 9.91
C ARG A 169 -15.23 -5.89 9.60
N SER A 170 -16.26 -6.43 10.24
CA SER A 170 -17.62 -5.87 10.16
C SER A 170 -17.60 -4.36 10.45
N PRO A 171 -18.34 -3.55 9.69
CA PRO A 171 -18.47 -2.14 9.99
C PRO A 171 -19.27 -1.92 11.28
N ASP A 172 -19.04 -0.77 11.91
CA ASP A 172 -19.87 -0.25 13.00
C ASP A 172 -21.20 0.32 12.48
N ALA A 173 -22.01 0.87 13.39
CA ALA A 173 -23.30 1.47 13.05
C ALA A 173 -23.20 2.69 12.11
N ALA A 174 -22.02 3.31 11.98
CA ALA A 174 -21.76 4.42 11.06
C ALA A 174 -21.19 3.94 9.70
N GLY A 175 -21.03 2.63 9.50
CA GLY A 175 -20.46 2.06 8.28
C GLY A 175 -18.92 2.09 8.25
N ALA A 176 -18.25 2.38 9.37
CA ALA A 176 -16.79 2.44 9.45
C ALA A 176 -16.22 1.11 9.97
N SER A 177 -15.04 0.71 9.51
CA SER A 177 -14.35 -0.49 10.00
C SER A 177 -12.91 -0.20 10.38
N ILE A 178 -12.45 -0.82 11.47
CA ILE A 178 -11.04 -0.83 11.84
C ILE A 178 -10.43 -2.09 11.21
N PRO A 179 -9.61 -1.96 10.14
CA PRO A 179 -8.97 -3.11 9.55
C PRO A 179 -7.98 -3.72 10.54
N PHE A 180 -7.98 -5.04 10.67
CA PHE A 180 -6.92 -5.73 11.39
C PHE A 180 -5.65 -5.69 10.53
N PHE A 181 -4.69 -4.87 10.98
CA PHE A 181 -3.38 -4.71 10.37
C PHE A 181 -2.33 -4.51 11.46
N VAL A 182 -1.21 -5.21 11.33
CA VAL A 182 -0.05 -5.10 12.22
C VAL A 182 1.17 -4.81 11.36
N ASN A 183 1.86 -3.70 11.64
CA ASN A 183 3.05 -3.35 10.88
C ASN A 183 4.29 -4.14 11.35
N CYS A 184 5.41 -4.00 10.63
CA CYS A 184 6.69 -4.65 10.98
C CYS A 184 7.24 -4.25 12.37
N GLN A 185 6.76 -3.13 12.94
CA GLN A 185 7.08 -2.67 14.30
C GLN A 185 6.11 -3.22 15.35
N LYS A 186 5.28 -4.21 15.00
CA LYS A 186 4.25 -4.82 15.87
C LYS A 186 3.19 -3.84 16.37
N LYS A 187 3.00 -2.70 15.69
CA LYS A 187 1.94 -1.72 16.01
C LYS A 187 0.66 -2.10 15.28
N VAL A 188 -0.43 -2.12 16.03
CA VAL A 188 -1.78 -2.39 15.52
C VAL A 188 -2.40 -1.09 15.02
N PHE A 189 -3.01 -1.11 13.83
CA PHE A 189 -3.80 0.00 13.33
C PHE A 189 -5.13 0.11 14.08
N LYS A 190 -5.51 1.32 14.50
CA LYS A 190 -6.68 1.55 15.38
C LYS A 190 -7.67 2.57 14.86
N THR A 191 -7.45 3.12 13.67
CA THR A 191 -8.32 4.15 13.11
C THR A 191 -9.50 3.49 12.40
N ALA A 192 -10.72 3.96 12.70
CA ALA A 192 -11.90 3.55 11.96
C ALA A 192 -11.87 4.19 10.56
N VAL A 193 -12.15 3.39 9.54
CA VAL A 193 -12.12 3.78 8.13
C VAL A 193 -13.53 3.67 7.56
N ASP A 194 -14.07 4.81 7.13
CA ASP A 194 -15.32 4.92 6.38
C ASP A 194 -15.04 5.39 4.94
N ILE A 195 -16.10 5.58 4.16
CA ILE A 195 -16.01 6.07 2.78
C ILE A 195 -15.42 7.48 2.72
N ASN A 196 -15.70 8.35 3.70
CA ASN A 196 -15.16 9.71 3.72
C ASN A 196 -13.64 9.71 3.92
N PHE A 197 -13.15 8.86 4.82
CA PHE A 197 -11.73 8.63 5.02
C PHE A 197 -11.07 8.17 3.71
N LEU A 198 -11.64 7.16 3.05
CA LEU A 198 -11.11 6.64 1.78
C LEU A 198 -11.06 7.74 0.71
N ASN A 199 -12.14 8.49 0.54
CA ASN A 199 -12.20 9.60 -0.41
C ASN A 199 -11.20 10.73 -0.07
N GLN A 200 -10.97 10.99 1.22
CA GLN A 200 -9.97 11.99 1.64
C GLN A 200 -8.55 11.51 1.32
N VAL A 201 -8.23 10.25 1.63
CA VAL A 201 -6.94 9.65 1.30
C VAL A 201 -6.73 9.68 -0.22
N GLN A 202 -7.74 9.27 -1.00
CA GLN A 202 -7.66 9.31 -2.46
C GLN A 202 -7.33 10.71 -2.98
N ARG A 203 -8.08 11.74 -2.54
CA ARG A 203 -7.82 13.14 -2.94
C ARG A 203 -6.43 13.61 -2.55
N HIS A 204 -5.96 13.26 -1.36
CA HIS A 204 -4.62 13.61 -0.92
C HIS A 204 -3.54 12.93 -1.79
N THR A 205 -3.71 11.64 -2.09
CA THR A 205 -2.81 10.91 -3.01
C THR A 205 -2.79 11.52 -4.41
N VAL A 206 -3.93 11.97 -4.94
CA VAL A 206 -3.97 12.72 -6.21
C VAL A 206 -3.16 14.02 -6.12
N GLY A 207 -3.25 14.75 -5.00
CA GLY A 207 -2.41 15.93 -4.77
C GLY A 207 -0.92 15.61 -4.80
N LEU A 208 -0.51 14.47 -4.20
CA LEU A 208 0.89 14.01 -4.23
C LEU A 208 1.34 13.62 -5.63
N VAL A 209 0.47 12.97 -6.41
CA VAL A 209 0.72 12.68 -7.83
C VAL A 209 1.02 13.97 -8.59
N CYS A 210 0.17 14.99 -8.46
CA CYS A 210 0.40 16.29 -9.09
C CYS A 210 1.72 16.91 -8.63
N ALA A 211 2.00 16.90 -7.33
CA ALA A 211 3.25 17.46 -6.79
C ALA A 211 4.51 16.76 -7.32
N VAL A 212 4.47 15.43 -7.53
CA VAL A 212 5.58 14.68 -8.14
C VAL A 212 5.73 15.02 -9.63
N VAL A 213 4.63 15.19 -10.36
CA VAL A 213 4.69 15.66 -11.76
C VAL A 213 5.27 17.08 -11.82
N ASP A 214 4.78 17.97 -10.96
CA ASP A 214 5.24 19.35 -10.86
C ASP A 214 6.73 19.45 -10.53
N SER A 215 7.26 18.50 -9.75
CA SER A 215 8.68 18.47 -9.39
C SER A 215 9.60 18.33 -10.61
N VAL A 216 9.15 17.63 -11.65
CA VAL A 216 9.86 17.49 -12.93
C VAL A 216 9.57 18.67 -13.85
N THR A 217 8.28 19.04 -14.00
CA THR A 217 7.88 20.07 -14.96
C THR A 217 8.32 21.47 -14.55
N HIS A 218 8.43 21.74 -13.24
CA HIS A 218 8.95 23.00 -12.72
C HIS A 218 10.44 23.21 -13.07
N MET A 219 11.18 22.14 -13.35
CA MET A 219 12.55 22.23 -13.88
C MET A 219 12.62 22.49 -15.39
N GLY A 220 11.46 22.60 -16.07
CA GLY A 220 11.37 22.85 -17.51
C GLY A 220 11.38 21.60 -18.38
N TRP A 221 11.24 20.41 -17.80
CA TRP A 221 11.18 19.14 -18.51
C TRP A 221 9.75 18.71 -18.76
N GLN A 222 9.50 18.10 -19.91
CA GLN A 222 8.23 17.44 -20.17
C GLN A 222 8.14 16.16 -19.33
N PHE A 223 7.02 15.97 -18.63
CA PHE A 223 6.83 14.75 -17.85
C PHE A 223 6.67 13.53 -18.78
N PRO A 224 7.35 12.39 -18.53
CA PRO A 224 7.30 11.23 -19.40
C PRO A 224 5.88 10.72 -19.68
N GLY A 225 5.57 10.55 -20.97
CA GLY A 225 4.24 10.10 -21.42
C GLY A 225 3.16 11.18 -21.39
N SER A 226 3.52 12.44 -21.15
CA SER A 226 2.61 13.59 -21.29
C SER A 226 2.85 14.32 -22.62
N CYS A 227 1.83 15.06 -23.09
CA CYS A 227 1.98 16.06 -24.15
C CYS A 227 2.11 17.48 -23.59
N GLY A 228 2.57 17.60 -22.34
CA GLY A 228 2.68 18.88 -21.62
C GLY A 228 3.83 19.75 -22.15
N PRO A 229 3.91 21.02 -21.70
CA PRO A 229 5.02 21.90 -22.01
C PRO A 229 6.34 21.39 -21.41
N GLY A 230 7.47 21.84 -21.96
CA GLY A 230 8.81 21.51 -21.49
C GLY A 230 9.68 20.84 -22.55
N LYS A 231 10.97 20.65 -22.24
CA LYS A 231 11.90 19.92 -23.11
C LYS A 231 11.66 18.42 -22.97
N SER A 232 11.54 17.72 -24.10
CA SER A 232 11.42 16.27 -24.09
C SER A 232 12.68 15.62 -23.52
N ILE A 233 12.48 14.60 -22.69
CA ILE A 233 13.55 13.75 -22.15
C ILE A 233 13.73 12.63 -23.17
N SER A 234 14.85 12.63 -23.89
CA SER A 234 15.21 11.68 -24.94
C SER A 234 16.56 11.05 -24.65
#